data_AF-A0A250IYD6-F1
#
_entry.id   AF-A0A250IYD6-F1
#
_cell.length_a   1.000
_cell.length_b   1.000
_cell.length_c   1.000
_cell.angle_alpha   90.00
_cell.angle_beta   90.00
_cell.angle_gamma   90.00
#
_symmetry.space_group_name_H-M   'P 1'
#
loop_
_entity.id
_entity.type
_entity.pdbx_description
1 polymer ?
#
loop_
_entity_poly.entity_id
_entity_poly.type
_entity_poly.pdbx_seq_one_letter_code
_entity_poly.pdbx_strand_id
1 'polypeptide(L)'
;MARARLAALLLLLAGCHQAARPVATETPGTFVGQTLPLLPSPQLRLVVEGHLNGRAVPVVLDVARALSAVSSGCWDEKRPVPPVTGMARVPDVYAGLGGLRDWPLVRVSGLRVGGVLLGPRGMGLTGEQACAVTLGADVLAPYAFTVDPLRREVSFEKTRPRDAWLAEAASVGAESAEEVQVLELTREPVGDWPLLAARVTQGESVLTGPFVLGTREPFSRLALGPAEAQGLHGLETTAGLPPRAFLVDAVEVSSGVGVAPLVVEAGVGWKNPTTLGRLGADVWGRFRATVDVQGSTLVLRRPRVVGGEGPQRCARPGASAVSEDPREEACFALHVRRGAGERTAVTGAVFRDVPVGGRVHLEPLGEDGKPVSLECQVGFSFPPTSRGVTTQHLVPWPKLAQSMPECAEALRSVRGYALALFEEGPLAECPNACIFVHQPSTRRTVCECQPTPLGDGAVLPQRSNTPKPPTKKERELEPEDPH
;
A
#
# COMPACT_ATOMS: atom_id res chain seq x y z
N MET A 1 74.95 -55.20 -30.26
CA MET A 1 73.57 -55.72 -30.43
C MET A 1 72.60 -54.56 -30.31
N ALA A 2 71.84 -54.31 -31.37
CA ALA A 2 71.01 -53.12 -31.54
C ALA A 2 69.83 -53.08 -30.54
N ARG A 3 69.77 -52.05 -29.68
CA ARG A 3 68.58 -51.68 -28.92
C ARG A 3 68.51 -50.16 -28.82
N ALA A 4 67.95 -49.57 -29.86
CA ALA A 4 67.50 -48.18 -29.88
C ALA A 4 66.00 -48.17 -30.19
N ARG A 5 65.29 -47.23 -29.53
CA ARG A 5 63.92 -46.77 -29.82
C ARG A 5 62.78 -47.65 -29.29
N LEU A 6 62.41 -47.44 -28.03
CA LEU A 6 61.00 -47.53 -27.61
C LEU A 6 60.80 -46.74 -26.29
N ALA A 7 60.96 -45.43 -26.34
CA ALA A 7 60.69 -44.54 -25.21
C ALA A 7 60.13 -43.20 -25.71
N ALA A 8 59.02 -43.27 -26.45
CA ALA A 8 58.29 -42.09 -26.89
C ALA A 8 56.89 -42.50 -27.39
N LEU A 9 56.05 -43.10 -26.51
CA LEU A 9 54.61 -43.23 -26.79
C LEU A 9 53.78 -43.54 -25.52
N LEU A 10 54.06 -42.84 -24.40
CA LEU A 10 53.28 -42.98 -23.15
C LEU A 10 52.94 -41.62 -22.51
N LEU A 11 52.67 -40.60 -23.32
CA LEU A 11 52.26 -39.26 -22.87
C LEU A 11 51.02 -38.72 -23.60
N LEU A 12 50.20 -39.59 -24.17
CA LEU A 12 48.91 -39.25 -24.74
C LEU A 12 47.89 -40.23 -24.14
N LEU A 13 47.27 -39.84 -23.03
CA LEU A 13 45.97 -40.28 -22.49
C LEU A 13 45.85 -39.88 -21.00
N ALA A 14 46.07 -38.61 -20.69
CA ALA A 14 45.53 -37.99 -19.48
C ALA A 14 44.35 -37.11 -19.92
N GLY A 15 43.25 -37.76 -20.28
CA GLY A 15 41.97 -37.08 -20.46
C GLY A 15 41.53 -36.54 -19.10
N CYS A 16 41.63 -35.23 -18.91
CA CYS A 16 40.99 -34.55 -17.80
C CYS A 16 39.48 -34.77 -17.91
N HIS A 17 38.95 -35.80 -17.27
CA HIS A 17 37.59 -35.78 -16.77
C HIS A 17 37.52 -34.65 -15.74
N GLN A 18 37.25 -33.43 -16.20
CA GLN A 18 36.58 -32.44 -15.37
C GLN A 18 35.25 -33.09 -15.00
N ALA A 19 35.21 -33.69 -13.82
CA ALA A 19 33.96 -34.01 -13.16
C ALA A 19 33.11 -32.75 -13.25
N ALA A 20 32.01 -32.83 -14.00
CA ALA A 20 31.01 -31.79 -14.01
C ALA A 20 30.71 -31.48 -12.55
N ARG A 21 31.12 -30.28 -12.10
CA ARG A 21 30.71 -29.78 -10.78
C ARG A 21 29.21 -30.00 -10.74
N PRO A 22 28.66 -30.73 -9.75
CA PRO A 22 27.22 -30.82 -9.62
C PRO A 22 26.72 -29.38 -9.61
N VAL A 23 25.89 -29.04 -10.60
CA VAL A 23 25.19 -27.76 -10.62
C VAL A 23 24.47 -27.75 -9.29
N ALA A 24 24.91 -26.87 -8.37
CA ALA A 24 24.28 -26.75 -7.07
C ALA A 24 22.79 -26.58 -7.35
N THR A 25 21.99 -27.55 -6.93
CA THR A 25 20.54 -27.47 -7.02
C THR A 25 20.17 -26.27 -6.15
N GLU A 26 19.82 -25.16 -6.81
CA GLU A 26 19.34 -23.95 -6.14
C GLU A 26 18.11 -24.36 -5.33
N THR A 27 18.32 -24.57 -4.03
CA THR A 27 17.24 -24.91 -3.11
C THR A 27 16.40 -23.66 -2.95
N PRO A 28 15.10 -23.68 -3.30
CA PRO A 28 14.26 -22.51 -3.14
C PRO A 28 14.29 -22.04 -1.69
N GLY A 29 14.56 -20.76 -1.49
CA GLY A 29 14.48 -20.15 -0.16
C GLY A 29 13.03 -20.03 0.32
N THR A 30 12.87 -19.65 1.57
CA THR A 30 11.56 -19.37 2.18
C THR A 30 11.48 -17.92 2.64
N PHE A 31 10.29 -17.33 2.55
CA PHE A 31 10.03 -16.02 3.14
C PHE A 31 9.78 -16.08 4.66
N VAL A 32 9.53 -17.25 5.27
CA VAL A 32 9.23 -17.32 6.71
C VAL A 32 10.35 -16.67 7.53
N GLY A 33 9.98 -15.74 8.41
CA GLY A 33 10.90 -14.98 9.25
C GLY A 33 11.60 -13.82 8.53
N GLN A 34 11.36 -13.60 7.25
CA GLN A 34 11.89 -12.46 6.51
C GLN A 34 11.04 -11.22 6.78
N THR A 35 11.70 -10.08 6.88
CA THR A 35 11.08 -8.75 6.82
C THR A 35 11.74 -7.98 5.70
N LEU A 36 10.94 -7.51 4.74
CA LEU A 36 11.41 -6.82 3.55
C LEU A 36 10.93 -5.37 3.55
N PRO A 37 11.82 -4.39 3.27
CA PRO A 37 11.40 -3.01 3.10
C PRO A 37 10.59 -2.87 1.81
N LEU A 38 9.47 -2.14 1.91
CA LEU A 38 8.71 -1.69 0.75
C LEU A 38 9.45 -0.54 0.06
N LEU A 39 9.37 -0.50 -1.27
CA LEU A 39 9.93 0.57 -2.07
C LEU A 39 9.25 1.91 -1.73
N PRO A 40 10.00 3.03 -1.66
CA PRO A 40 9.43 4.32 -1.30
C PRO A 40 8.30 4.78 -2.24
N SER A 41 7.19 5.21 -1.67
CA SER A 41 6.06 5.81 -2.39
C SER A 41 5.20 6.63 -1.44
N PRO A 42 4.60 7.76 -1.89
CA PRO A 42 3.63 8.51 -1.10
C PRO A 42 2.52 7.61 -0.57
N GLN A 43 1.90 6.82 -1.44
CA GLN A 43 0.87 5.84 -1.09
C GLN A 43 1.44 4.47 -0.76
N LEU A 44 0.72 3.67 0.03
CA LEU A 44 1.12 2.29 0.29
C LEU A 44 1.01 1.45 -0.98
N ARG A 45 2.14 0.85 -1.36
CA ARG A 45 2.24 -0.14 -2.43
C ARG A 45 3.05 -1.33 -1.92
N LEU A 46 2.56 -2.54 -2.13
CA LEU A 46 3.26 -3.76 -1.73
C LEU A 46 4.26 -4.14 -2.82
N VAL A 47 5.30 -3.32 -2.93
CA VAL A 47 6.39 -3.54 -3.88
C VAL A 47 7.68 -3.60 -3.09
N VAL A 48 8.41 -4.69 -3.24
CA VAL A 48 9.73 -4.89 -2.63
C VAL A 48 10.80 -4.92 -3.72
N GLU A 49 12.05 -4.77 -3.31
CA GLU A 49 13.18 -4.94 -4.21
C GLU A 49 13.42 -6.44 -4.50
N GLY A 50 13.56 -6.76 -5.77
CA GLY A 50 14.03 -8.06 -6.23
C GLY A 50 15.14 -7.93 -7.26
N HIS A 51 15.70 -9.07 -7.63
CA HIS A 51 16.70 -9.17 -8.68
C HIS A 51 16.33 -10.25 -9.67
N LEU A 52 16.38 -9.92 -10.96
CA LEU A 52 16.17 -10.86 -12.05
C LEU A 52 17.32 -10.70 -13.05
N ASN A 53 18.02 -11.79 -13.35
CA ASN A 53 19.17 -11.80 -14.27
C ASN A 53 20.22 -10.73 -13.94
N GLY A 54 20.49 -10.54 -12.63
CA GLY A 54 21.46 -9.57 -12.11
C GLY A 54 21.01 -8.10 -12.16
N ARG A 55 19.75 -7.80 -12.51
CA ARG A 55 19.19 -6.44 -12.45
C ARG A 55 18.22 -6.30 -11.29
N ALA A 56 18.25 -5.16 -10.60
CA ALA A 56 17.19 -4.80 -9.68
C ALA A 56 15.86 -4.65 -10.45
N VAL A 57 14.80 -5.26 -9.91
CA VAL A 57 13.45 -5.23 -10.46
C VAL A 57 12.43 -5.02 -9.34
N PRO A 58 11.37 -4.23 -9.55
CA PRO A 58 10.29 -4.13 -8.57
C PRO A 58 9.49 -5.44 -8.56
N VAL A 59 9.26 -5.97 -7.35
CA VAL A 59 8.45 -7.18 -7.12
C VAL A 59 7.18 -6.81 -6.39
N VAL A 60 6.05 -6.90 -7.06
CA VAL A 60 4.72 -6.62 -6.55
C VAL A 60 4.16 -7.85 -5.83
N LEU A 61 3.58 -7.68 -4.65
CA LEU A 61 2.91 -8.75 -3.90
C LEU A 61 1.38 -8.64 -4.09
N ASP A 62 0.79 -9.59 -4.81
CA ASP A 62 -0.58 -9.51 -5.28
C ASP A 62 -1.35 -10.80 -4.98
N VAL A 63 -2.01 -10.87 -3.82
CA VAL A 63 -2.76 -12.08 -3.41
C VAL A 63 -4.03 -12.30 -4.22
N ALA A 64 -4.55 -11.27 -4.87
CA ALA A 64 -5.70 -11.37 -5.76
C ALA A 64 -5.31 -11.93 -7.14
N ARG A 65 -4.03 -12.12 -7.41
CA ARG A 65 -3.57 -12.73 -8.64
C ARG A 65 -3.26 -14.20 -8.41
N ALA A 66 -3.97 -15.10 -9.07
CA ALA A 66 -3.78 -16.54 -8.90
C ALA A 66 -2.38 -17.02 -9.33
N LEU A 67 -1.84 -16.46 -10.43
CA LEU A 67 -0.57 -16.87 -11.02
C LEU A 67 0.44 -15.72 -11.05
N SER A 68 1.67 -15.98 -10.60
CA SER A 68 2.78 -15.04 -10.69
C SER A 68 3.12 -14.67 -12.12
N ALA A 69 3.50 -13.42 -12.34
CA ALA A 69 3.72 -12.85 -13.67
C ALA A 69 5.02 -12.04 -13.76
N VAL A 70 5.54 -11.94 -14.96
CA VAL A 70 6.70 -11.12 -15.30
C VAL A 70 6.42 -10.38 -16.62
N SER A 71 6.68 -9.09 -16.62
CA SER A 71 6.40 -8.20 -17.75
C SER A 71 7.45 -8.32 -18.86
N SER A 72 7.03 -8.21 -20.12
CA SER A 72 7.92 -8.16 -21.29
C SER A 72 9.01 -7.09 -21.19
N GLY A 73 8.75 -6.00 -20.44
CA GLY A 73 9.73 -4.95 -20.14
C GLY A 73 10.99 -5.39 -19.38
N CYS A 74 11.02 -6.60 -18.81
CA CYS A 74 12.20 -7.11 -18.10
C CYS A 74 13.31 -7.67 -19.00
N TRP A 75 13.05 -7.76 -20.30
CA TRP A 75 13.97 -8.30 -21.29
C TRP A 75 14.39 -7.24 -22.30
N ASP A 76 15.53 -7.46 -22.92
CA ASP A 76 16.14 -6.57 -23.90
C ASP A 76 16.85 -7.40 -24.99
N GLU A 77 17.40 -6.74 -26.01
CA GLU A 77 18.09 -7.44 -27.12
C GLU A 77 19.26 -8.33 -26.64
N LYS A 78 19.91 -7.96 -25.52
CA LYS A 78 21.03 -8.72 -24.95
C LYS A 78 20.58 -9.88 -24.07
N ARG A 79 19.35 -9.83 -23.58
CA ARG A 79 18.71 -10.84 -22.72
C ARG A 79 17.27 -11.04 -23.21
N PRO A 80 17.09 -11.84 -24.27
CA PRO A 80 15.76 -12.05 -24.84
C PRO A 80 14.83 -12.75 -23.85
N VAL A 81 13.53 -12.61 -24.08
CA VAL A 81 12.49 -13.33 -23.36
C VAL A 81 12.74 -14.84 -23.50
N PRO A 82 12.67 -15.63 -22.42
CA PRO A 82 12.77 -17.08 -22.50
C PRO A 82 11.71 -17.68 -23.43
N PRO A 83 11.97 -18.86 -24.02
CA PRO A 83 10.96 -19.55 -24.83
C PRO A 83 9.68 -19.76 -24.03
N VAL A 84 8.54 -19.55 -24.70
CA VAL A 84 7.23 -19.86 -24.14
C VAL A 84 7.13 -21.37 -23.96
N THR A 85 6.87 -21.80 -22.73
CA THR A 85 6.76 -23.22 -22.35
C THR A 85 5.33 -23.74 -22.38
N GLY A 86 4.34 -22.85 -22.52
CA GLY A 86 2.92 -23.20 -22.55
C GLY A 86 2.02 -21.98 -22.43
N MET A 87 0.73 -22.22 -22.17
CA MET A 87 -0.26 -21.18 -21.89
C MET A 87 -0.95 -21.48 -20.56
N ALA A 88 -1.25 -20.45 -19.77
CA ALA A 88 -2.08 -20.54 -18.59
C ALA A 88 -3.37 -19.75 -18.79
N ARG A 89 -4.50 -20.37 -18.42
CA ARG A 89 -5.78 -19.67 -18.29
C ARG A 89 -5.87 -19.07 -16.91
N VAL A 90 -5.87 -17.75 -16.82
CA VAL A 90 -5.96 -17.02 -15.55
C VAL A 90 -7.29 -16.26 -15.45
N PRO A 91 -7.89 -16.18 -14.25
CA PRO A 91 -9.07 -15.35 -14.03
C PRO A 91 -8.81 -13.88 -14.33
N ASP A 92 -9.74 -13.22 -15.02
CA ASP A 92 -9.72 -11.79 -15.29
C ASP A 92 -10.90 -11.12 -14.61
N VAL A 93 -10.64 -10.28 -13.60
CA VAL A 93 -11.68 -9.61 -12.82
C VAL A 93 -12.51 -8.62 -13.65
N TYR A 94 -11.98 -8.18 -14.80
CA TYR A 94 -12.66 -7.28 -15.74
C TYR A 94 -13.40 -8.04 -16.84
N ALA A 95 -13.17 -9.34 -16.97
CA ALA A 95 -13.98 -10.18 -17.82
C ALA A 95 -15.31 -10.52 -17.10
N GLY A 96 -16.32 -10.96 -17.86
CA GLY A 96 -17.60 -11.38 -17.28
C GLY A 96 -17.46 -12.62 -16.39
N LEU A 97 -18.58 -13.15 -15.89
CA LEU A 97 -18.58 -14.38 -15.08
C LEU A 97 -17.83 -15.51 -15.82
N GLY A 98 -16.85 -16.11 -15.14
CA GLY A 98 -16.03 -17.17 -15.75
C GLY A 98 -15.01 -16.68 -16.79
N GLY A 99 -14.80 -15.38 -16.90
CA GLY A 99 -13.87 -14.78 -17.82
C GLY A 99 -12.43 -15.15 -17.50
N LEU A 100 -11.82 -15.93 -18.40
CA LEU A 100 -10.42 -16.33 -18.34
C LEU A 100 -9.65 -15.60 -19.44
N ARG A 101 -8.41 -15.24 -19.13
CA ARG A 101 -7.44 -14.72 -20.09
C ARG A 101 -6.30 -15.71 -20.25
N ASP A 102 -5.88 -15.93 -21.49
CA ASP A 102 -4.71 -16.77 -21.79
C ASP A 102 -3.43 -15.96 -21.66
N TRP A 103 -2.49 -16.47 -20.85
CA TRP A 103 -1.17 -15.92 -20.65
C TRP A 103 -0.10 -16.89 -21.17
N PRO A 104 0.84 -16.44 -22.02
CA PRO A 104 2.02 -17.25 -22.33
C PRO A 104 2.81 -17.51 -21.05
N LEU A 105 3.30 -18.73 -20.87
CA LEU A 105 4.12 -19.11 -19.74
C LEU A 105 5.59 -19.10 -20.13
N VAL A 106 6.43 -18.47 -19.32
CA VAL A 106 7.89 -18.51 -19.46
C VAL A 106 8.51 -19.10 -18.20
N ARG A 107 9.62 -19.83 -18.35
CA ARG A 107 10.38 -20.34 -17.21
C ARG A 107 11.38 -19.29 -16.73
N VAL A 108 11.11 -18.73 -15.56
CA VAL A 108 11.97 -17.75 -14.89
C VAL A 108 12.91 -18.47 -13.93
N SER A 109 14.19 -18.15 -13.99
CA SER A 109 15.23 -18.69 -13.10
C SER A 109 16.05 -17.55 -12.49
N GLY A 110 16.67 -17.77 -11.34
CA GLY A 110 17.53 -16.77 -10.70
C GLY A 110 16.79 -15.54 -10.14
N LEU A 111 15.46 -15.60 -9.99
CA LEU A 111 14.67 -14.53 -9.37
C LEU A 111 14.97 -14.49 -7.86
N ARG A 112 15.48 -13.38 -7.37
CA ARG A 112 15.64 -13.11 -5.94
C ARG A 112 14.69 -12.03 -5.48
N VAL A 113 14.17 -12.15 -4.27
CA VAL A 113 13.29 -11.17 -3.63
C VAL A 113 13.83 -10.92 -2.23
N GLY A 114 14.38 -9.73 -2.00
CA GLY A 114 15.31 -9.52 -0.90
C GLY A 114 16.44 -10.56 -0.90
N GLY A 115 16.63 -11.25 0.23
CA GLY A 115 17.61 -12.34 0.36
C GLY A 115 17.16 -13.70 -0.17
N VAL A 116 15.91 -13.85 -0.60
CA VAL A 116 15.31 -15.16 -0.92
C VAL A 116 15.42 -15.46 -2.40
N LEU A 117 16.04 -16.59 -2.76
CA LEU A 117 16.08 -17.10 -4.12
C LEU A 117 14.84 -17.95 -4.41
N LEU A 118 14.02 -17.49 -5.34
CA LEU A 118 12.91 -18.24 -5.89
C LEU A 118 13.45 -19.15 -6.99
N GLY A 119 13.55 -20.46 -6.69
CA GLY A 119 14.01 -21.46 -7.66
C GLY A 119 13.18 -21.45 -8.97
N PRO A 120 13.66 -22.15 -10.02
CA PRO A 120 13.07 -22.07 -11.36
C PRO A 120 11.56 -22.33 -11.38
N ARG A 121 10.78 -21.43 -11.98
CA ARG A 121 9.31 -21.49 -11.98
C ARG A 121 8.68 -20.97 -13.26
N GLY A 122 7.51 -21.51 -13.59
CA GLY A 122 6.67 -20.98 -14.67
C GLY A 122 5.95 -19.72 -14.19
N MET A 123 6.04 -18.65 -14.96
CA MET A 123 5.36 -17.39 -14.69
C MET A 123 4.64 -16.91 -15.95
N GLY A 124 3.51 -16.23 -15.78
CA GLY A 124 2.80 -15.59 -16.88
C GLY A 124 3.63 -14.45 -17.47
N LEU A 125 3.78 -14.42 -18.79
CA LEU A 125 4.37 -13.32 -19.53
C LEU A 125 3.31 -12.29 -19.83
N THR A 126 3.47 -11.10 -19.24
CA THR A 126 2.51 -9.99 -19.41
C THR A 126 3.10 -8.92 -20.33
N GLY A 127 2.24 -8.12 -20.98
CA GLY A 127 2.62 -7.20 -22.05
C GLY A 127 3.17 -5.83 -21.61
N GLU A 128 3.31 -5.58 -20.30
CA GLU A 128 3.76 -4.28 -19.79
C GLU A 128 5.20 -3.96 -20.18
N GLN A 129 5.42 -2.72 -20.62
CA GLN A 129 6.73 -2.23 -21.07
C GLN A 129 7.69 -1.89 -19.93
N ALA A 130 7.15 -1.55 -18.75
CA ALA A 130 7.97 -1.34 -17.56
C ALA A 130 8.31 -2.69 -16.95
N CYS A 131 9.60 -2.94 -16.67
CA CYS A 131 9.99 -4.18 -16.00
C CYS A 131 9.39 -4.25 -14.58
N ALA A 132 8.55 -5.25 -14.36
CA ALA A 132 8.03 -5.63 -13.07
C ALA A 132 7.81 -7.15 -12.99
N VAL A 133 7.98 -7.67 -11.79
CA VAL A 133 7.61 -9.04 -11.42
C VAL A 133 6.45 -8.94 -10.43
N THR A 134 5.44 -9.80 -10.57
CA THR A 134 4.33 -9.90 -9.62
C THR A 134 4.30 -11.31 -9.04
N LEU A 135 4.36 -11.43 -7.72
CA LEU A 135 4.13 -12.67 -7.01
C LEU A 135 2.65 -12.80 -6.69
N GLY A 136 2.04 -13.86 -7.21
CA GLY A 136 0.65 -14.23 -7.01
C GLY A 136 0.43 -15.19 -5.84
N ALA A 137 -0.80 -15.65 -5.68
CA ALA A 137 -1.21 -16.65 -4.70
C ALA A 137 -0.47 -17.98 -4.86
N ASP A 138 -0.07 -18.37 -6.07
CA ASP A 138 0.81 -19.51 -6.34
C ASP A 138 2.14 -19.48 -5.55
N VAL A 139 2.55 -18.30 -5.10
CA VAL A 139 3.77 -18.09 -4.30
C VAL A 139 3.44 -17.63 -2.88
N LEU A 140 2.44 -16.76 -2.73
CA LEU A 140 2.14 -16.07 -1.48
C LEU A 140 1.22 -16.88 -0.56
N ALA A 141 0.38 -17.79 -1.08
CA ALA A 141 -0.60 -18.51 -0.27
C ALA A 141 -0.03 -19.25 0.96
N PRO A 142 1.18 -19.86 0.91
CA PRO A 142 1.77 -20.53 2.08
C PRO A 142 2.15 -19.60 3.25
N TYR A 143 2.06 -18.28 3.06
CA TYR A 143 2.53 -17.28 4.02
C TYR A 143 1.37 -16.44 4.54
N ALA A 144 1.40 -16.16 5.85
CA ALA A 144 0.73 -15.00 6.40
C ALA A 144 1.73 -13.85 6.37
N PHE A 145 1.40 -12.74 5.70
CA PHE A 145 2.30 -11.59 5.68
C PHE A 145 1.66 -10.37 6.34
N THR A 146 2.46 -9.67 7.15
CA THR A 146 2.03 -8.48 7.88
C THR A 146 2.66 -7.25 7.26
N VAL A 147 1.82 -6.31 6.84
CA VAL A 147 2.22 -5.01 6.29
C VAL A 147 2.23 -3.99 7.42
N ASP A 148 3.36 -3.35 7.66
CA ASP A 148 3.49 -2.19 8.54
C ASP A 148 3.56 -0.92 7.68
N PRO A 149 2.47 -0.13 7.62
CA PRO A 149 2.43 1.06 6.77
C PRO A 149 3.33 2.20 7.29
N LEU A 150 3.60 2.27 8.60
CA LEU A 150 4.47 3.28 9.20
C LEU A 150 5.94 2.96 8.90
N ARG A 151 6.38 1.72 9.15
CA ARG A 151 7.75 1.27 8.87
C ARG A 151 8.00 1.05 7.38
N ARG A 152 6.94 0.90 6.59
CA ARG A 152 7.01 0.57 5.15
C ARG A 152 7.79 -0.73 4.95
N GLU A 153 7.30 -1.76 5.64
CA GLU A 153 7.88 -3.09 5.68
C GLU A 153 6.78 -4.15 5.55
N VAL A 154 7.16 -5.32 5.05
CA VAL A 154 6.33 -6.52 5.03
C VAL A 154 7.09 -7.66 5.68
N SER A 155 6.51 -8.26 6.72
CA SER A 155 7.07 -9.46 7.38
C SER A 155 6.27 -10.69 6.99
N PHE A 156 6.93 -11.84 6.94
CA PHE A 156 6.33 -13.09 6.50
C PHE A 156 6.45 -14.16 7.57
N GLU A 157 5.33 -14.84 7.82
CA GLU A 157 5.22 -15.96 8.74
C GLU A 157 4.51 -17.11 8.04
N LYS A 158 4.49 -18.29 8.68
CA LYS A 158 3.67 -19.40 8.19
C LYS A 158 2.20 -19.04 8.37
N THR A 159 1.38 -19.43 7.39
CA THR A 159 -0.08 -19.42 7.53
C THR A 159 -0.51 -20.19 8.79
N ARG A 160 -1.63 -19.78 9.38
CA ARG A 160 -2.24 -20.39 10.57
C ARG A 160 -3.75 -20.52 10.36
N PRO A 161 -4.41 -21.50 10.98
CA PRO A 161 -5.88 -21.56 10.96
C PRO A 161 -6.48 -20.31 11.62
N ARG A 162 -7.64 -19.88 11.12
CA ARG A 162 -8.38 -18.69 11.62
C ARG A 162 -8.56 -18.68 13.15
N ASP A 163 -8.85 -19.83 13.76
CA ASP A 163 -9.05 -19.94 15.21
C ASP A 163 -7.82 -19.51 16.02
N ALA A 164 -6.61 -19.71 15.48
CA ALA A 164 -5.39 -19.24 16.13
C ALA A 164 -5.31 -17.70 16.12
N TRP A 165 -5.72 -17.05 15.03
CA TRP A 165 -5.81 -15.59 14.94
C TRP A 165 -6.87 -15.01 15.87
N LEU A 166 -8.03 -15.68 15.97
CA LEU A 166 -9.10 -15.30 16.90
C LEU A 166 -8.64 -15.43 18.36
N ALA A 167 -7.96 -16.52 18.71
CA ALA A 167 -7.42 -16.73 20.06
C ALA A 167 -6.34 -15.68 20.41
N GLU A 168 -5.45 -15.36 19.46
CA GLU A 168 -4.46 -14.29 19.63
C GLU A 168 -5.15 -12.95 19.88
N ALA A 169 -6.13 -12.56 19.06
CA ALA A 169 -6.87 -11.30 19.24
C ALA A 169 -7.65 -11.26 20.56
N ALA A 170 -8.23 -12.37 21.01
CA ALA A 170 -8.93 -12.45 22.28
C ALA A 170 -7.98 -12.26 23.48
N SER A 171 -6.73 -12.73 23.37
CA SER A 171 -5.71 -12.58 24.42
C SER A 171 -5.25 -11.13 24.64
N VAL A 172 -5.48 -10.25 23.65
CA VAL A 172 -5.09 -8.84 23.68
C VAL A 172 -5.94 -8.06 24.69
N GLY A 173 -7.13 -8.53 25.06
CA GLY A 173 -7.92 -7.96 26.17
C GLY A 173 -8.46 -6.54 25.93
N ALA A 174 -9.39 -6.12 26.78
CA ALA A 174 -10.05 -4.82 26.67
C ALA A 174 -9.14 -3.64 27.06
N GLU A 175 -7.98 -3.86 27.67
CA GLU A 175 -7.05 -2.81 28.11
C GLU A 175 -5.84 -2.64 27.17
N SER A 176 -5.82 -3.33 26.03
CA SER A 176 -4.70 -3.21 25.09
C SER A 176 -4.56 -1.83 24.49
N ALA A 177 -3.29 -1.46 24.29
CA ALA A 177 -2.85 -0.31 23.51
C ALA A 177 -3.27 -0.36 22.03
N GLU A 178 -3.71 -1.52 21.53
CA GLU A 178 -4.15 -1.70 20.15
C GLU A 178 -5.64 -2.07 20.09
N GLU A 179 -6.30 -1.60 19.04
CA GLU A 179 -7.55 -2.19 18.56
C GLU A 179 -7.21 -3.27 17.53
N VAL A 180 -7.77 -4.46 17.71
CA VAL A 180 -7.50 -5.63 16.86
C VAL A 180 -8.83 -6.14 16.30
N GLN A 181 -8.86 -6.37 14.99
CA GLN A 181 -10.03 -6.89 14.29
C GLN A 181 -9.62 -8.05 13.40
N VAL A 182 -10.28 -9.20 13.58
CA VAL A 182 -10.04 -10.42 12.81
C VAL A 182 -11.22 -10.64 11.88
N LEU A 183 -10.99 -10.49 10.58
CA LEU A 183 -12.00 -10.54 9.53
C LEU A 183 -11.85 -11.82 8.72
N GLU A 184 -12.98 -12.39 8.30
CA GLU A 184 -13.01 -13.55 7.41
C GLU A 184 -12.69 -13.14 5.98
N LEU A 185 -11.83 -13.91 5.32
CA LEU A 185 -11.63 -13.86 3.89
C LEU A 185 -12.30 -15.07 3.25
N THR A 186 -13.37 -14.84 2.50
CA THR A 186 -14.00 -15.87 1.67
C THR A 186 -13.30 -15.96 0.31
N ARG A 187 -13.69 -16.92 -0.53
CA ARG A 187 -13.08 -17.15 -1.84
C ARG A 187 -14.12 -17.02 -2.94
N GLU A 188 -13.79 -16.30 -3.99
CA GLU A 188 -14.64 -16.25 -5.18
C GLU A 188 -14.59 -17.60 -5.91
N PRO A 189 -15.73 -18.23 -6.23
CA PRO A 189 -15.75 -19.63 -6.71
C PRO A 189 -14.99 -19.92 -8.01
N VAL A 190 -14.81 -18.92 -8.86
CA VAL A 190 -14.23 -19.10 -10.21
C VAL A 190 -12.81 -18.55 -10.28
N GLY A 191 -12.62 -17.32 -9.82
CA GLY A 191 -11.36 -16.61 -9.82
C GLY A 191 -10.47 -16.90 -8.64
N ASP A 192 -11.00 -17.58 -7.61
CA ASP A 192 -10.30 -17.90 -6.37
C ASP A 192 -9.69 -16.65 -5.70
N TRP A 193 -10.40 -15.52 -5.85
CA TRP A 193 -10.00 -14.25 -5.27
C TRP A 193 -10.32 -14.22 -3.77
N PRO A 194 -9.43 -13.66 -2.92
CA PRO A 194 -9.78 -13.37 -1.55
C PRO A 194 -10.85 -12.26 -1.53
N LEU A 195 -11.98 -12.56 -0.93
CA LEU A 195 -13.12 -11.66 -0.80
C LEU A 195 -13.24 -11.19 0.66
N LEU A 196 -13.46 -9.89 0.82
CA LEU A 196 -13.74 -9.26 2.11
C LEU A 196 -15.13 -8.61 2.04
N ALA A 197 -15.98 -8.90 3.01
CA ALA A 197 -17.26 -8.21 3.14
C ALA A 197 -17.02 -6.76 3.59
N ALA A 198 -17.67 -5.82 2.91
CA ALA A 198 -17.65 -4.42 3.32
C ALA A 198 -18.98 -3.73 3.05
N ARG A 199 -19.17 -2.61 3.74
CA ARG A 199 -20.31 -1.71 3.65
C ARG A 199 -19.82 -0.35 3.21
N VAL A 200 -20.44 0.19 2.17
CA VAL A 200 -20.15 1.50 1.61
C VAL A 200 -21.40 2.36 1.80
N THR A 201 -21.24 3.55 2.37
CA THR A 201 -22.37 4.45 2.64
C THR A 201 -22.19 5.79 1.94
N GLN A 202 -23.28 6.29 1.35
CA GLN A 202 -23.34 7.63 0.77
C GLN A 202 -24.74 8.22 0.99
N GLY A 203 -24.87 9.15 1.94
CA GLY A 203 -26.16 9.63 2.41
C GLY A 203 -26.99 8.47 2.97
N GLU A 204 -28.20 8.32 2.48
CA GLU A 204 -29.10 7.21 2.84
C GLU A 204 -28.81 5.91 2.07
N SER A 205 -27.99 5.98 1.01
CA SER A 205 -27.64 4.82 0.20
C SER A 205 -26.56 3.97 0.86
N VAL A 206 -26.81 2.66 0.91
CA VAL A 206 -25.92 1.68 1.53
C VAL A 206 -25.70 0.51 0.59
N LEU A 207 -24.45 0.27 0.20
CA LEU A 207 -24.03 -0.87 -0.61
C LEU A 207 -23.24 -1.84 0.27
N THR A 208 -23.73 -3.06 0.47
CA THR A 208 -23.08 -4.07 1.33
C THR A 208 -22.86 -5.37 0.57
N GLY A 209 -21.67 -5.95 0.66
CA GLY A 209 -21.38 -7.25 0.07
C GLY A 209 -19.88 -7.52 -0.12
N PRO A 210 -19.52 -8.51 -0.94
CA PRO A 210 -18.15 -8.94 -1.12
C PRO A 210 -17.36 -8.02 -2.06
N PHE A 211 -16.14 -7.68 -1.66
CA PHE A 211 -15.15 -6.98 -2.46
C PHE A 211 -13.89 -7.82 -2.57
N VAL A 212 -13.21 -7.77 -3.72
CA VAL A 212 -11.89 -8.38 -3.85
C VAL A 212 -10.91 -7.62 -2.94
N LEU A 213 -10.14 -8.34 -2.11
CA LEU A 213 -9.05 -7.74 -1.34
C LEU A 213 -7.85 -7.49 -2.28
N GLY A 214 -7.64 -6.23 -2.68
CA GLY A 214 -6.55 -5.82 -3.54
C GLY A 214 -5.31 -5.43 -2.73
N THR A 215 -4.22 -6.20 -2.87
CA THR A 215 -2.92 -5.87 -2.24
C THR A 215 -1.98 -5.12 -3.18
N ARG A 216 -2.23 -5.20 -4.49
CA ARG A 216 -1.47 -4.47 -5.52
C ARG A 216 -1.90 -3.01 -5.61
N GLU A 217 -3.18 -2.73 -5.48
CA GLU A 217 -3.73 -1.42 -5.82
C GLU A 217 -3.80 -0.45 -4.62
N PRO A 218 -3.39 0.81 -4.85
CA PRO A 218 -3.42 1.83 -3.82
C PRO A 218 -4.83 2.30 -3.47
N PHE A 219 -5.77 2.20 -4.41
CA PHE A 219 -7.12 2.77 -4.30
C PHE A 219 -8.19 1.69 -4.41
N SER A 220 -9.24 1.89 -3.64
CA SER A 220 -10.47 1.13 -3.72
C SER A 220 -11.29 1.54 -4.94
N ARG A 221 -12.05 0.59 -5.48
CA ARG A 221 -12.84 0.75 -6.69
C ARG A 221 -14.20 0.11 -6.52
N LEU A 222 -15.27 0.82 -6.89
CA LEU A 222 -16.65 0.32 -6.86
C LEU A 222 -17.10 -0.13 -8.25
N ALA A 223 -17.79 -1.25 -8.34
CA ALA A 223 -18.48 -1.63 -9.57
C ALA A 223 -19.61 -0.62 -9.86
N LEU A 224 -19.54 0.04 -11.03
CA LEU A 224 -20.43 1.16 -11.36
C LEU A 224 -21.91 0.76 -11.33
N GLY A 225 -22.27 -0.34 -12.01
CA GLY A 225 -23.66 -0.80 -12.10
C GLY A 225 -24.30 -1.09 -10.73
N PRO A 226 -23.71 -1.93 -9.88
CA PRO A 226 -24.22 -2.17 -8.52
C PRO A 226 -24.29 -0.91 -7.65
N ALA A 227 -23.32 0.01 -7.78
CA ALA A 227 -23.32 1.26 -7.03
C ALA A 227 -24.51 2.15 -7.42
N GLU A 228 -24.72 2.39 -8.72
CA GLU A 228 -25.83 3.20 -9.22
C GLU A 228 -27.20 2.56 -8.93
N ALA A 229 -27.30 1.23 -9.03
CA ALA A 229 -28.52 0.50 -8.69
C ALA A 229 -28.91 0.66 -7.21
N GLN A 230 -27.94 0.92 -6.33
CA GLN A 230 -28.15 1.18 -4.91
C GLN A 230 -28.30 2.68 -4.58
N GLY A 231 -28.31 3.54 -5.59
CA GLY A 231 -28.48 4.99 -5.46
C GLY A 231 -27.21 5.76 -5.13
N LEU A 232 -26.02 5.16 -5.28
CA LEU A 232 -24.78 5.92 -5.12
C LEU A 232 -24.58 6.84 -6.33
N HIS A 233 -24.21 8.09 -6.06
CA HIS A 233 -23.96 9.13 -7.04
C HIS A 233 -22.44 9.34 -7.23
N GLY A 234 -21.98 9.14 -8.47
CA GLY A 234 -20.60 9.39 -8.86
C GLY A 234 -20.28 10.89 -8.95
N LEU A 235 -19.00 11.22 -8.80
CA LEU A 235 -18.47 12.54 -9.11
C LEU A 235 -18.40 12.70 -10.63
N GLU A 236 -19.21 13.59 -11.18
CA GLU A 236 -19.22 13.90 -12.61
C GLU A 236 -17.90 14.55 -13.05
N THR A 237 -17.34 14.05 -14.14
CA THR A 237 -16.14 14.63 -14.75
C THR A 237 -16.49 15.03 -16.17
N THR A 238 -16.98 16.27 -16.35
CA THR A 238 -17.41 16.84 -17.64
C THR A 238 -18.68 16.21 -18.22
N ALA A 239 -19.55 17.02 -18.82
CA ALA A 239 -20.84 16.58 -19.36
C ALA A 239 -20.66 15.45 -20.40
N GLY A 240 -21.31 14.31 -20.16
CA GLY A 240 -21.36 13.19 -21.11
C GLY A 240 -20.31 12.09 -20.93
N LEU A 241 -19.44 12.15 -19.90
CA LEU A 241 -18.53 11.06 -19.57
C LEU A 241 -19.00 10.28 -18.33
N PRO A 242 -18.71 8.97 -18.23
CA PRO A 242 -19.02 8.19 -17.03
C PRO A 242 -18.24 8.76 -15.83
N PRO A 243 -18.79 8.61 -14.60
CA PRO A 243 -18.11 9.08 -13.41
C PRO A 243 -16.75 8.40 -13.28
N ARG A 244 -15.75 9.13 -12.79
CA ARG A 244 -14.40 8.59 -12.53
C ARG A 244 -14.22 8.09 -11.10
N ALA A 245 -15.03 8.61 -10.19
CA ALA A 245 -14.93 8.29 -8.77
C ALA A 245 -16.27 8.52 -8.07
N PHE A 246 -16.38 8.06 -6.83
CA PHE A 246 -17.44 8.41 -5.89
C PHE A 246 -16.81 9.06 -4.66
N LEU A 247 -17.46 10.06 -4.08
CA LEU A 247 -17.18 10.51 -2.72
C LEU A 247 -18.18 9.85 -1.77
N VAL A 248 -17.71 8.85 -1.03
CA VAL A 248 -18.52 8.09 -0.08
C VAL A 248 -18.25 8.56 1.34
N ASP A 249 -19.27 8.45 2.19
CA ASP A 249 -19.20 8.90 3.58
C ASP A 249 -18.40 7.92 4.43
N ALA A 250 -18.51 6.62 4.14
CA ALA A 250 -17.69 5.60 4.79
C ALA A 250 -17.53 4.34 3.93
N VAL A 251 -16.42 3.64 4.17
CA VAL A 251 -16.20 2.25 3.78
C VAL A 251 -15.84 1.48 5.05
N GLU A 252 -16.74 0.63 5.52
CA GLU A 252 -16.61 -0.19 6.73
C GLU A 252 -16.37 -1.66 6.37
N VAL A 253 -15.37 -2.30 6.97
CA VAL A 253 -15.09 -3.74 6.82
C VAL A 253 -15.58 -4.56 8.01
N SER A 254 -15.94 -3.87 9.09
CA SER A 254 -16.71 -4.37 10.24
C SER A 254 -17.36 -3.15 10.91
N SER A 255 -18.30 -3.36 11.83
CA SER A 255 -19.02 -2.27 12.49
C SER A 255 -18.04 -1.30 13.18
N GLY A 256 -18.04 -0.03 12.76
CA GLY A 256 -17.14 1.00 13.31
C GLY A 256 -15.67 0.87 12.89
N VAL A 257 -15.34 -0.09 12.02
CA VAL A 257 -13.98 -0.37 11.55
C VAL A 257 -13.91 -0.10 10.06
N GLY A 258 -13.27 1.00 9.71
CA GLY A 258 -13.20 1.42 8.33
C GLY A 258 -12.55 2.78 8.15
N VAL A 259 -12.95 3.42 7.07
CA VAL A 259 -12.45 4.71 6.61
C VAL A 259 -13.61 5.63 6.26
N ALA A 260 -13.54 6.88 6.67
CA ALA A 260 -14.61 7.85 6.43
C ALA A 260 -14.04 9.28 6.40
N PRO A 261 -14.53 10.14 5.49
CA PRO A 261 -14.90 9.88 4.09
C PRO A 261 -13.78 9.27 3.25
N LEU A 262 -14.15 8.75 2.07
CA LEU A 262 -13.21 8.22 1.09
C LEU A 262 -13.64 8.57 -0.33
N VAL A 263 -12.65 8.88 -1.18
CA VAL A 263 -12.86 8.88 -2.63
C VAL A 263 -12.46 7.52 -3.17
N VAL A 264 -13.37 6.89 -3.90
CA VAL A 264 -13.20 5.55 -4.47
C VAL A 264 -13.31 5.63 -5.99
N GLU A 265 -12.51 4.86 -6.72
CA GLU A 265 -12.56 4.83 -8.18
C GLU A 265 -13.89 4.25 -8.68
N ALA A 266 -14.41 4.79 -9.77
CA ALA A 266 -15.51 4.17 -10.48
C ALA A 266 -14.97 3.05 -11.39
N GLY A 267 -15.40 1.83 -11.14
CA GLY A 267 -15.06 0.64 -11.92
C GLY A 267 -15.85 0.56 -13.21
N VAL A 268 -15.59 1.49 -14.13
CA VAL A 268 -16.13 1.43 -15.49
C VAL A 268 -15.66 0.14 -16.16
N GLY A 269 -16.60 -0.70 -16.58
CA GLY A 269 -16.30 -2.00 -17.17
C GLY A 269 -16.05 -3.13 -16.18
N TRP A 270 -16.32 -2.95 -14.89
CA TRP A 270 -16.42 -4.06 -13.94
C TRP A 270 -17.63 -4.94 -14.31
N LYS A 271 -17.37 -6.17 -14.76
CA LYS A 271 -18.40 -7.08 -15.28
C LYS A 271 -18.62 -8.31 -14.40
N ASN A 272 -17.85 -8.44 -13.33
CA ASN A 272 -18.00 -9.56 -12.42
C ASN A 272 -19.25 -9.35 -11.53
N PRO A 273 -20.26 -10.25 -11.59
CA PRO A 273 -21.48 -10.11 -10.81
C PRO A 273 -21.38 -10.62 -9.36
N THR A 274 -20.31 -11.32 -9.00
CA THR A 274 -20.12 -11.90 -7.65
C THR A 274 -19.38 -10.96 -6.70
N THR A 275 -18.95 -9.78 -7.18
CA THR A 275 -18.17 -8.81 -6.40
C THR A 275 -18.66 -7.38 -6.67
N LEU A 276 -18.63 -6.55 -5.63
CA LEU A 276 -19.05 -5.15 -5.69
C LEU A 276 -17.91 -4.19 -6.06
N GLY A 277 -16.72 -4.74 -6.33
CA GLY A 277 -15.51 -3.99 -6.63
C GLY A 277 -14.31 -4.58 -5.91
N ARG A 278 -13.35 -3.70 -5.58
CA ARG A 278 -12.09 -4.05 -4.92
C ARG A 278 -11.76 -3.05 -3.81
N LEU A 279 -11.24 -3.56 -2.71
CA LEU A 279 -10.71 -2.76 -1.60
C LEU A 279 -9.19 -2.67 -1.71
N GLY A 280 -8.68 -1.44 -1.83
CA GLY A 280 -7.26 -1.12 -1.92
C GLY A 280 -6.65 -0.72 -0.58
N ALA A 281 -5.37 -0.37 -0.64
CA ALA A 281 -4.58 0.03 0.52
C ALA A 281 -5.07 1.32 1.20
N ASP A 282 -5.86 2.15 0.51
CA ASP A 282 -6.56 3.30 1.08
C ASP A 282 -7.57 2.95 2.19
N VAL A 283 -8.01 1.69 2.26
CA VAL A 283 -8.88 1.14 3.31
C VAL A 283 -8.08 0.29 4.30
N TRP A 284 -7.57 -0.87 3.88
CA TRP A 284 -6.91 -1.82 4.81
C TRP A 284 -5.50 -1.37 5.21
N GLY A 285 -4.83 -0.55 4.38
CA GLY A 285 -3.48 -0.03 4.64
C GLY A 285 -3.44 1.10 5.67
N ARG A 286 -4.59 1.49 6.22
CA ARG A 286 -4.70 2.36 7.40
C ARG A 286 -4.43 1.63 8.72
N PHE A 287 -4.19 0.33 8.63
CA PHE A 287 -3.91 -0.57 9.72
C PHE A 287 -2.59 -1.28 9.46
N ARG A 288 -1.95 -1.76 10.51
CA ARG A 288 -1.02 -2.87 10.39
C ARG A 288 -1.82 -4.12 10.06
N ALA A 289 -1.72 -4.57 8.82
CA ALA A 289 -2.61 -5.59 8.26
C ALA A 289 -1.85 -6.91 8.05
N THR A 290 -2.34 -7.99 8.66
CA THR A 290 -1.87 -9.36 8.38
C THR A 290 -2.83 -10.03 7.41
N VAL A 291 -2.34 -10.38 6.22
CA VAL A 291 -3.11 -11.10 5.19
C VAL A 291 -2.69 -12.57 5.22
N ASP A 292 -3.63 -13.45 5.57
CA ASP A 292 -3.45 -14.90 5.57
C ASP A 292 -4.56 -15.54 4.72
N VAL A 293 -4.29 -15.66 3.42
CA VAL A 293 -5.29 -16.15 2.46
C VAL A 293 -5.58 -17.63 2.65
N GLN A 294 -4.56 -18.44 2.94
CA GLN A 294 -4.73 -19.86 3.21
C GLN A 294 -5.43 -20.10 4.57
N GLY A 295 -5.20 -19.23 5.54
CA GLY A 295 -5.92 -19.19 6.82
C GLY A 295 -7.27 -18.46 6.76
N SER A 296 -7.72 -18.02 5.57
CA SER A 296 -8.98 -17.29 5.36
C SER A 296 -9.18 -16.10 6.30
N THR A 297 -8.11 -15.35 6.58
CA THR A 297 -8.11 -14.32 7.63
C THR A 297 -7.40 -13.03 7.18
N LEU A 298 -8.01 -11.89 7.50
CA LEU A 298 -7.38 -10.57 7.52
C LEU A 298 -7.40 -10.04 8.95
N VAL A 299 -6.22 -9.79 9.52
CA VAL A 299 -6.12 -9.16 10.85
C VAL A 299 -5.72 -7.70 10.69
N LEU A 300 -6.52 -6.79 11.23
CA LEU A 300 -6.26 -5.36 11.24
C LEU A 300 -5.89 -4.92 12.65
N ARG A 301 -4.75 -4.24 12.81
CA ARG A 301 -4.29 -3.68 14.08
C ARG A 301 -3.98 -2.20 13.91
N ARG A 302 -4.37 -1.37 14.86
CA ARG A 302 -3.87 0.01 14.97
C ARG A 302 -3.88 0.46 16.43
N PRO A 303 -3.16 1.55 16.77
CA PRO A 303 -3.20 2.10 18.13
C PRO A 303 -4.62 2.48 18.51
N ARG A 304 -5.00 2.12 19.74
CA ARG A 304 -6.29 2.46 20.29
C ARG A 304 -6.35 3.95 20.58
N VAL A 305 -7.45 4.56 20.14
CA VAL A 305 -7.80 5.94 20.48
C VAL A 305 -8.70 5.94 21.71
N VAL A 306 -8.33 6.74 22.71
CA VAL A 306 -9.05 6.94 23.97
C VAL A 306 -9.52 8.39 24.03
N GLY A 307 -10.80 8.59 24.38
CA GLY A 307 -11.46 9.90 24.42
C GLY A 307 -12.56 10.03 23.37
N GLY A 308 -13.72 10.56 23.77
CA GLY A 308 -14.90 10.78 22.92
C GLY A 308 -15.02 12.23 22.46
N GLU A 309 -15.41 13.11 23.38
CA GLU A 309 -15.51 14.56 23.15
C GLU A 309 -14.27 15.26 23.77
N GLY A 310 -13.36 15.76 22.93
CA GLY A 310 -12.13 16.44 23.36
C GLY A 310 -10.85 15.90 22.71
N PRO A 311 -9.65 16.27 23.22
CA PRO A 311 -8.38 15.83 22.67
C PRO A 311 -8.28 14.30 22.75
N GLN A 312 -8.28 13.66 21.58
CA GLN A 312 -8.11 12.22 21.47
C GLN A 312 -6.66 11.84 21.80
N ARG A 313 -6.51 10.81 22.63
CA ARG A 313 -5.21 10.31 23.08
C ARG A 313 -5.02 8.90 22.55
N CYS A 314 -3.78 8.53 22.26
CA CYS A 314 -3.48 7.20 21.77
C CYS A 314 -2.51 6.52 22.71
N ALA A 315 -2.64 5.19 22.83
CA ALA A 315 -1.60 4.41 23.46
C ALA A 315 -0.40 4.31 22.52
N ARG A 316 0.81 4.34 23.08
CA ARG A 316 2.03 4.25 22.29
C ARG A 316 2.14 2.84 21.66
N PRO A 317 2.37 2.72 20.35
CA PRO A 317 2.55 1.42 19.71
C PRO A 317 3.72 0.66 20.34
N GLY A 318 3.50 -0.58 20.79
CA GLY A 318 4.53 -1.42 21.39
C GLY A 318 4.90 -1.13 22.85
N ALA A 319 4.22 -0.19 23.52
CA ALA A 319 4.32 -0.06 24.97
C ALA A 319 3.55 -1.22 25.64
N SER A 320 4.11 -1.79 26.71
CA SER A 320 3.38 -2.73 27.56
C SER A 320 2.14 -2.03 28.14
N ALA A 321 0.99 -2.70 28.09
CA ALA A 321 -0.33 -2.17 28.48
C ALA A 321 -0.43 -1.63 29.94
N VAL A 322 0.64 -1.73 30.73
CA VAL A 322 0.63 -1.56 32.19
C VAL A 322 1.24 -0.22 32.66
N SER A 323 1.85 0.63 31.80
CA SER A 323 2.65 1.73 32.36
C SER A 323 2.74 3.08 31.63
N GLU A 324 2.01 3.34 30.55
CA GLU A 324 2.00 4.70 29.96
C GLU A 324 0.58 5.23 29.74
N ASP A 325 0.26 6.35 30.38
CA ASP A 325 -0.97 7.08 30.14
C ASP A 325 -1.05 7.49 28.66
N PRO A 326 -2.19 7.27 27.97
CA PRO A 326 -2.40 7.75 26.60
C PRO A 326 -2.12 9.25 26.50
N ARG A 327 -1.43 9.68 25.44
CA ARG A 327 -1.13 11.09 25.16
C ARG A 327 -1.57 11.49 23.76
N GLU A 328 -1.72 12.79 23.51
CA GLU A 328 -2.09 13.29 22.19
C GLU A 328 -0.96 13.08 21.18
N GLU A 329 0.29 13.29 21.59
CA GLU A 329 1.46 13.13 20.72
C GLU A 329 1.62 11.68 20.23
N ALA A 330 1.18 10.72 21.04
CA ALA A 330 1.19 9.29 20.69
C ALA A 330 0.20 8.94 19.56
N CYS A 331 -0.71 9.86 19.19
CA CYS A 331 -1.57 9.69 18.02
C CYS A 331 -0.88 10.03 16.71
N PHE A 332 0.34 10.55 16.75
CA PHE A 332 1.17 10.82 15.59
C PHE A 332 2.41 9.94 15.64
N ALA A 333 2.83 9.44 14.49
CA ALA A 333 4.06 8.67 14.40
C ALA A 333 4.90 9.08 13.21
N LEU A 334 6.21 8.94 13.43
CA LEU A 334 7.25 9.25 12.48
C LEU A 334 8.16 8.04 12.36
N HIS A 335 8.45 7.63 11.13
CA HIS A 335 9.50 6.69 10.85
C HIS A 335 10.44 7.27 9.80
N VAL A 336 11.74 7.18 10.06
CA VAL A 336 12.78 7.72 9.19
C VAL A 336 13.69 6.58 8.78
N ARG A 337 13.79 6.35 7.47
CA ARG A 337 14.70 5.36 6.89
C ARG A 337 15.65 6.06 5.95
N ARG A 338 16.96 5.86 6.15
CA ARG A 338 17.97 6.37 5.22
C ARG A 338 17.81 5.65 3.89
N GLY A 339 17.63 6.42 2.82
CA GLY A 339 17.58 5.90 1.47
C GLY A 339 18.99 5.65 0.91
N ALA A 340 19.06 5.09 -0.29
CA ALA A 340 20.30 5.10 -1.07
C ALA A 340 20.59 6.53 -1.55
N GLY A 341 21.82 7.01 -1.36
CA GLY A 341 22.24 8.37 -1.70
C GLY A 341 21.93 9.41 -0.62
N GLU A 342 21.78 10.68 -1.02
CA GLU A 342 21.57 11.84 -0.12
C GLU A 342 20.09 12.10 0.21
N ARG A 343 19.22 11.09 0.06
CA ARG A 343 17.78 11.22 0.31
C ARG A 343 17.34 10.36 1.48
N THR A 344 16.49 10.95 2.32
CA THR A 344 15.91 10.27 3.48
C THR A 344 14.44 9.97 3.21
N ALA A 345 14.02 8.73 3.41
CA ALA A 345 12.62 8.36 3.39
C ALA A 345 11.98 8.70 4.74
N VAL A 346 10.99 9.59 4.72
CA VAL A 346 10.30 10.06 5.92
C VAL A 346 8.84 9.64 5.82
N THR A 347 8.37 8.84 6.77
CA THR A 347 6.98 8.38 6.86
C THR A 347 6.29 9.06 8.03
N GLY A 348 5.15 9.72 7.77
CA GLY A 348 4.27 10.26 8.79
C GLY A 348 2.97 9.47 8.87
N ALA A 349 2.42 9.32 10.08
CA ALA A 349 1.13 8.68 10.32
C ALA A 349 0.30 9.44 11.37
N VAL A 350 -1.02 9.38 11.22
CA VAL A 350 -1.99 9.88 12.19
C VAL A 350 -2.98 8.76 12.56
N PHE A 351 -3.09 8.43 13.83
CA PHE A 351 -3.91 7.31 14.34
C PHE A 351 -5.26 7.75 14.89
N ARG A 352 -5.40 9.05 15.19
CA ARG A 352 -6.64 9.67 15.65
C ARG A 352 -7.42 10.31 14.51
N ASP A 353 -8.66 10.69 14.79
CA ASP A 353 -9.40 11.51 13.84
C ASP A 353 -8.94 12.97 13.90
N VAL A 354 -8.95 13.64 12.75
CA VAL A 354 -8.59 15.06 12.59
C VAL A 354 -9.68 15.77 11.79
N PRO A 355 -10.82 16.15 12.42
CA PRO A 355 -12.03 16.58 11.69
C PRO A 355 -11.81 17.77 10.76
N VAL A 356 -10.90 18.69 11.12
CA VAL A 356 -10.56 19.87 10.31
C VAL A 356 -9.23 19.73 9.56
N GLY A 357 -8.61 18.54 9.60
CA GLY A 357 -7.25 18.31 9.14
C GLY A 357 -6.20 18.80 10.15
N GLY A 358 -4.93 18.64 9.81
CA GLY A 358 -3.86 19.09 10.68
C GLY A 358 -2.48 19.05 10.06
N ARG A 359 -1.53 19.69 10.75
CA ARG A 359 -0.13 19.80 10.37
C ARG A 359 0.76 19.27 11.48
N VAL A 360 1.67 18.38 11.14
CA VAL A 360 2.68 17.83 12.05
C VAL A 360 4.03 18.36 11.62
N HIS A 361 4.58 19.32 12.37
CA HIS A 361 5.91 19.87 12.13
C HIS A 361 6.99 18.91 12.60
N LEU A 362 8.10 18.90 11.87
CA LEU A 362 9.25 18.05 12.13
C LEU A 362 10.46 18.90 12.51
N GLU A 363 11.23 18.41 13.48
CA GLU A 363 12.53 18.95 13.82
C GLU A 363 13.62 18.18 13.05
N PRO A 364 14.37 18.85 12.14
CA PRO A 364 15.47 18.22 11.41
C PRO A 364 16.64 17.89 12.35
N LEU A 365 17.22 16.69 12.22
CA LEU A 365 18.31 16.22 13.07
C LEU A 365 19.60 15.97 12.27
N GLY A 366 20.74 16.31 12.88
CA GLY A 366 22.09 16.10 12.35
C GLY A 366 22.60 14.67 12.55
N GLU A 367 23.86 14.41 12.20
CA GLU A 367 24.50 13.09 12.40
C GLU A 367 24.60 12.71 13.88
N ASP A 368 24.78 13.70 14.75
CA ASP A 368 24.84 13.54 16.21
C ASP A 368 23.46 13.42 16.87
N GLY A 369 22.39 13.40 16.06
CA GLY A 369 21.01 13.34 16.53
C GLY A 369 20.50 14.64 17.17
N LYS A 370 21.26 15.73 17.09
CA LYS A 370 20.83 17.03 17.63
C LYS A 370 20.03 17.83 16.60
N PRO A 371 19.14 18.74 17.05
CA PRO A 371 18.43 19.64 16.17
C PRO A 371 19.37 20.48 15.31
N VAL A 372 19.05 20.59 14.02
CA VAL A 372 19.75 21.47 13.07
C VAL A 372 18.84 22.64 12.77
N SER A 373 19.37 23.85 12.97
CA SER A 373 18.66 25.07 12.59
C SER A 373 18.68 25.21 11.06
N LEU A 374 17.50 25.20 10.46
CA LEU A 374 17.31 25.46 9.03
C LEU A 374 16.47 26.72 8.87
N GLU A 375 16.67 27.44 7.76
CA GLU A 375 15.80 28.54 7.37
C GLU A 375 14.45 28.07 6.80
N CYS A 376 14.22 26.76 6.78
CA CYS A 376 13.05 26.13 6.21
C CYS A 376 12.44 25.15 7.22
N GLN A 377 11.13 25.22 7.38
CA GLN A 377 10.34 24.33 8.22
C GLN A 377 9.86 23.14 7.38
N VAL A 378 9.87 21.95 7.97
CA VAL A 378 9.41 20.71 7.33
C VAL A 378 8.26 20.15 8.14
N GLY A 379 7.23 19.63 7.48
CA GLY A 379 6.11 19.01 8.16
C GLY A 379 5.29 18.09 7.26
N PHE A 380 4.33 17.42 7.87
CA PHE A 380 3.27 16.70 7.18
C PHE A 380 1.96 17.47 7.27
N SER A 381 1.20 17.53 6.19
CA SER A 381 -0.22 17.93 6.22
C SER A 381 -1.09 16.70 6.06
N PHE A 382 -2.20 16.66 6.79
CA PHE A 382 -3.21 15.62 6.68
C PHE A 382 -4.58 16.26 6.41
N PRO A 383 -5.38 15.72 5.47
CA PRO A 383 -6.71 16.24 5.18
C PRO A 383 -7.63 16.02 6.39
N PRO A 384 -8.82 16.66 6.39
CA PRO A 384 -9.91 16.27 7.26
C PRO A 384 -10.08 14.76 7.33
N THR A 385 -10.45 14.24 8.50
CA THR A 385 -10.87 12.85 8.71
C THR A 385 -9.82 11.78 8.39
N SER A 386 -8.54 12.11 8.61
CA SER A 386 -7.40 11.29 8.21
C SER A 386 -7.08 10.11 9.13
N ARG A 387 -8.01 9.60 9.93
CA ARG A 387 -7.71 8.51 10.86
C ARG A 387 -7.04 7.31 10.16
N GLY A 388 -5.85 6.94 10.64
CA GLY A 388 -5.03 5.85 10.14
C GLY A 388 -4.26 6.16 8.84
N VAL A 389 -4.32 7.39 8.32
CA VAL A 389 -3.57 7.76 7.10
C VAL A 389 -2.07 7.74 7.39
N THR A 390 -1.32 7.16 6.45
CA THR A 390 0.14 7.14 6.46
C THR A 390 0.64 7.65 5.12
N THR A 391 1.71 8.45 5.08
CA THR A 391 2.37 8.89 3.85
C THR A 391 3.88 8.82 3.96
N GLN A 392 4.58 8.49 2.87
CA GLN A 392 6.05 8.44 2.85
C GLN A 392 6.64 9.22 1.68
N HIS A 393 7.65 10.03 1.97
CA HIS A 393 8.29 10.87 0.97
C HIS A 393 9.81 10.76 1.03
N LEU A 394 10.47 10.94 -0.12
CA LEU A 394 11.92 11.03 -0.20
C LEU A 394 12.33 12.51 -0.15
N VAL A 395 13.05 12.90 0.90
CA VAL A 395 13.47 14.29 1.12
C VAL A 395 14.96 14.44 0.78
N PRO A 396 15.36 15.46 -0.02
CA PRO A 396 14.49 16.36 -0.79
C PRO A 396 13.90 15.69 -2.05
N TRP A 397 12.67 16.06 -2.41
CA TRP A 397 12.02 15.58 -3.64
C TRP A 397 12.31 16.52 -4.83
N PRO A 398 12.15 16.06 -6.10
CA PRO A 398 12.57 16.84 -7.28
C PRO A 398 11.95 18.23 -7.39
N LYS A 399 10.64 18.37 -7.11
CA LYS A 399 9.95 19.67 -7.19
C LYS A 399 10.48 20.68 -6.17
N LEU A 400 10.87 20.21 -4.97
CA LEU A 400 11.49 21.08 -3.97
C LEU A 400 12.83 21.64 -4.46
N ALA A 401 13.67 20.78 -5.04
CA ALA A 401 14.95 21.21 -5.60
C ALA A 401 14.82 22.25 -6.73
N GLN A 402 13.71 22.22 -7.47
CA GLN A 402 13.43 23.18 -8.53
C GLN A 402 12.85 24.50 -7.98
N SER A 403 11.93 24.44 -7.02
CA SER A 403 11.19 25.61 -6.54
C SER A 403 11.86 26.35 -5.39
N MET A 404 12.61 25.64 -4.53
CA MET A 404 13.26 26.15 -3.33
C MET A 404 14.64 25.49 -3.16
N PRO A 405 15.61 25.79 -4.04
CA PRO A 405 16.90 25.09 -4.09
C PRO A 405 17.70 25.21 -2.78
N GLU A 406 17.67 26.38 -2.11
CA GLU A 406 18.34 26.60 -0.83
C GLU A 406 17.84 25.65 0.26
N CYS A 407 16.52 25.50 0.40
CA CYS A 407 15.92 24.55 1.32
C CYS A 407 16.24 23.10 0.93
N ALA A 408 16.23 22.79 -0.37
CA ALA A 408 16.56 21.45 -0.84
C ALA A 408 18.01 21.06 -0.51
N GLU A 409 18.97 21.96 -0.70
CA GLU A 409 20.38 21.76 -0.32
C GLU A 409 20.53 21.61 1.19
N ALA A 410 19.90 22.48 1.98
CA ALA A 410 19.93 22.41 3.43
C ALA A 410 19.43 21.05 3.95
N LEU A 411 18.34 20.53 3.35
CA LEU A 411 17.76 19.24 3.72
C LEU A 411 18.59 18.02 3.31
N ARG A 412 19.55 18.13 2.38
CA ARG A 412 20.49 17.02 2.09
C ARG A 412 21.46 16.75 3.24
N SER A 413 21.72 17.75 4.07
CA SER A 413 22.57 17.61 5.27
C SER A 413 21.84 16.94 6.44
N VAL A 414 20.51 16.87 6.38
CA VAL A 414 19.67 16.29 7.44
C VAL A 414 19.78 14.77 7.42
N ARG A 415 19.84 14.16 8.61
CA ARG A 415 20.13 12.74 8.82
C ARG A 415 19.05 12.01 9.61
N GLY A 416 18.11 12.76 10.16
CA GLY A 416 16.97 12.28 10.91
C GLY A 416 15.91 13.38 11.07
N TYR A 417 14.76 13.00 11.61
CA TYR A 417 13.69 13.93 11.98
C TYR A 417 13.08 13.48 13.31
N ALA A 418 12.63 14.42 14.12
CA ALA A 418 11.77 14.20 15.27
C ALA A 418 10.40 14.87 15.07
N LEU A 419 9.38 14.36 15.75
CA LEU A 419 8.10 15.06 15.86
C LEU A 419 8.28 16.29 16.74
N ALA A 420 7.75 17.44 16.31
CA ALA A 420 7.87 18.70 17.05
C ALA A 420 6.51 19.21 17.54
N LEU A 421 5.71 19.78 16.64
CA LEU A 421 4.43 20.43 16.97
C LEU A 421 3.32 19.88 16.09
N PHE A 422 2.14 19.70 16.68
CA PHE A 422 0.90 19.49 15.93
C PHE A 422 0.05 20.76 15.96
N GLU A 423 -0.49 21.14 14.80
CA GLU A 423 -1.42 22.26 14.65
C GLU A 423 -2.69 21.75 13.97
N GLU A 424 -3.86 22.01 14.57
CA GLU A 424 -5.13 21.72 13.92
C GLU A 424 -5.41 22.71 12.78
N GLY A 425 -6.05 22.20 11.73
CA GLY A 425 -6.45 22.97 10.57
C GLY A 425 -5.70 22.59 9.29
N PRO A 426 -6.32 22.85 8.13
CA PRO A 426 -5.78 22.45 6.84
C PRO A 426 -4.62 23.35 6.42
N LEU A 427 -3.73 22.82 5.58
CA LEU A 427 -2.79 23.60 4.80
C LEU A 427 -3.35 23.74 3.39
N ALA A 428 -3.83 24.93 3.02
CA ALA A 428 -4.55 25.15 1.77
C ALA A 428 -3.72 24.77 0.53
N GLU A 429 -2.41 25.03 0.58
CA GLU A 429 -1.46 24.70 -0.48
C GLU A 429 -1.21 23.19 -0.61
N CYS A 430 -1.52 22.42 0.45
CA CYS A 430 -1.23 20.99 0.58
C CYS A 430 -2.46 20.23 1.10
N PRO A 431 -3.54 20.15 0.29
CA PRO A 431 -4.87 19.74 0.75
C PRO A 431 -5.02 18.24 1.05
N ASN A 432 -4.04 17.43 0.66
CA ASN A 432 -4.04 15.97 0.84
C ASN A 432 -3.02 15.57 1.91
N ALA A 433 -2.78 14.26 2.06
CA ALA A 433 -1.69 13.78 2.89
C ALA A 433 -0.37 14.10 2.17
N CYS A 434 0.39 15.07 2.68
CA CYS A 434 1.56 15.58 2.00
C CYS A 434 2.73 15.76 2.96
N ILE A 435 3.95 15.72 2.45
CA ILE A 435 5.08 16.40 3.07
C ILE A 435 5.14 17.83 2.53
N PHE A 436 5.42 18.80 3.39
CA PHE A 436 5.61 20.20 3.00
C PHE A 436 6.93 20.76 3.52
N VAL A 437 7.45 21.74 2.78
CA VAL A 437 8.51 22.64 3.21
C VAL A 437 8.00 24.07 3.11
N HIS A 438 8.16 24.83 4.19
CA HIS A 438 7.81 26.23 4.28
C HIS A 438 9.06 27.07 4.57
N GLN A 439 9.28 28.14 3.82
CA GLN A 439 10.36 29.10 4.08
C GLN A 439 9.76 30.40 4.63
N PRO A 440 9.93 30.71 5.93
CA PRO A 440 9.30 31.86 6.56
C PRO A 440 9.69 33.20 5.94
N SER A 441 10.94 33.34 5.48
CA SER A 441 11.45 34.59 4.89
C SER A 441 10.72 34.97 3.60
N THR A 442 10.34 33.98 2.78
CA THR A 442 9.64 34.19 1.51
C THR A 442 8.14 33.87 1.58
N ARG A 443 7.68 33.30 2.71
CA ARG A 443 6.34 32.74 2.91
C ARG A 443 5.93 31.73 1.84
N ARG A 444 6.90 31.07 1.21
CA ARG A 444 6.64 30.06 0.18
C ARG A 444 6.49 28.69 0.82
N THR A 445 5.48 27.96 0.34
CA THR A 445 5.22 26.56 0.71
C THR A 445 5.28 25.69 -0.54
N VAL A 446 6.02 24.59 -0.47
CA VAL A 446 6.07 23.56 -1.51
C VAL A 446 5.80 22.21 -0.87
N CYS A 447 4.96 21.40 -1.49
CA CYS A 447 4.66 20.04 -1.02
C CYS A 447 4.71 18.98 -2.12
N GLU A 448 4.88 17.74 -1.66
CA GLU A 448 4.63 16.51 -2.41
C GLU A 448 3.51 15.76 -1.69
N CYS A 449 2.46 15.43 -2.41
CA CYS A 449 1.24 14.84 -1.84
C CYS A 449 1.05 13.41 -2.32
N GLN A 450 0.30 12.63 -1.54
CA GLN A 450 -0.29 11.41 -2.04
C GLN A 450 -1.20 11.71 -3.23
N PRO A 451 -1.11 10.91 -4.31
CA PRO A 451 -2.07 11.02 -5.39
C PRO A 451 -3.44 10.56 -4.90
N THR A 452 -4.49 10.98 -5.62
CA THR A 452 -5.88 10.58 -5.35
C THR A 452 -6.45 9.84 -6.57
N PRO A 453 -7.57 9.12 -6.44
CA PRO A 453 -8.30 8.60 -7.59
C PRO A 453 -8.67 9.65 -8.65
N LEU A 454 -8.73 10.93 -8.26
CA LEU A 454 -9.02 12.06 -9.15
C LEU A 454 -7.79 12.59 -9.88
N GLY A 455 -6.59 12.09 -9.55
CA GLY A 455 -5.31 12.56 -10.08
C GLY A 455 -4.59 13.54 -9.17
N ASP A 456 -3.44 14.05 -9.66
CA ASP A 456 -2.59 14.98 -8.93
C ASP A 456 -3.22 16.38 -8.88
N GLY A 457 -3.24 16.99 -7.69
CA GLY A 457 -3.74 18.36 -7.48
C GLY A 457 -5.27 18.50 -7.43
N ALA A 458 -6.03 17.42 -7.53
CA ALA A 458 -7.47 17.44 -7.27
C ALA A 458 -7.72 17.69 -5.78
N VAL A 459 -8.47 18.76 -5.48
CA VAL A 459 -8.96 19.05 -4.14
C VAL A 459 -10.20 18.17 -3.92
N LEU A 460 -10.22 17.43 -2.81
CA LEU A 460 -11.43 16.73 -2.38
C LEU A 460 -12.56 17.76 -2.24
N PRO A 461 -13.70 17.59 -2.95
CA PRO A 461 -14.82 18.49 -2.75
C PRO A 461 -15.27 18.37 -1.28
N GLN A 462 -15.09 19.46 -0.53
CA GLN A 462 -15.64 19.54 0.82
C GLN A 462 -17.16 19.56 0.68
N ARG A 463 -17.85 18.57 1.25
CA ARG A 463 -19.30 18.68 1.44
C ARG A 463 -19.54 19.82 2.41
N SER A 464 -20.02 20.94 1.89
CA SER A 464 -20.47 22.04 2.73
C SER A 464 -21.68 21.56 3.53
N ASN A 465 -21.57 21.55 4.86
CA ASN A 465 -22.72 21.39 5.78
C ASN A 465 -23.64 22.63 5.77
N THR A 466 -23.71 23.37 4.66
CA THR A 466 -24.73 24.39 4.48
C THR A 466 -26.05 23.67 4.24
N PRO A 467 -27.07 23.85 5.10
CA PRO A 467 -28.40 23.37 4.81
C PRO A 467 -28.80 23.86 3.42
N LYS A 468 -29.34 22.97 2.57
CA LYS A 468 -29.99 23.40 1.34
C LYS A 468 -31.02 24.46 1.72
N PRO A 469 -31.06 25.63 1.05
CA PRO A 469 -32.12 26.59 1.32
C PRO A 469 -33.46 25.87 1.14
N PRO A 470 -34.42 26.06 2.06
CA PRO A 470 -35.68 25.35 2.03
C PRO A 470 -36.35 25.55 0.68
N THR A 471 -36.90 24.48 0.14
CA THR A 471 -37.63 24.53 -1.12
C THR A 471 -38.83 25.48 -0.99
N LYS A 472 -39.29 26.04 -2.11
CA LYS A 472 -40.44 26.97 -2.11
C LYS A 472 -41.68 26.38 -1.41
N LYS A 473 -41.82 25.05 -1.48
CA LYS A 473 -42.90 24.28 -0.85
C LYS A 473 -42.76 24.14 0.67
N GLU A 474 -41.53 24.19 1.20
CA GLU A 474 -41.26 24.20 2.64
C GLU A 474 -41.46 25.60 3.25
N ARG A 475 -41.17 26.67 2.49
CA ARG A 475 -41.46 28.06 2.91
C ARG A 475 -42.96 28.36 2.99
N GLU A 476 -43.78 27.70 2.18
CA GLU A 476 -45.24 27.86 2.20
C GLU A 476 -45.91 27.12 3.37
N LEU A 477 -45.14 26.33 4.15
CA LEU A 477 -45.61 25.58 5.33
C LEU A 477 -45.19 26.22 6.66
N GLU A 478 -44.39 27.29 6.64
CA GLU A 478 -44.08 28.04 7.86
C GLU A 478 -45.29 28.92 8.24
N PRO A 479 -45.79 28.85 9.50
CA PRO A 479 -46.85 29.74 9.95
C PRO A 479 -46.35 31.19 9.92
N GLU A 480 -47.15 32.11 9.36
CA GLU A 480 -46.87 33.54 9.46
C GLU A 480 -46.85 33.96 10.95
N ASP A 481 -45.79 34.65 11.35
CA ASP A 481 -45.62 35.19 12.70
C ASP A 481 -46.80 36.12 13.04
N PRO A 482 -47.45 35.97 14.21
CA PRO A 482 -48.53 36.86 14.60
C PRO A 482 -47.96 38.25 14.93
N HIS A 483 -48.51 39.28 14.27
CA HIS A 483 -48.20 40.70 14.49
C HIS A 483 -48.47 41.20 15.90
#